data_AF-A0A9P7CQB3-F1
#
_entry.id   AF-A0A9P7CQB3-F1
#
_cell.length_a   1.000
_cell.length_b   1.000
_cell.length_c   1.000
_cell.angle_alpha   90.00
_cell.angle_beta   90.00
_cell.angle_gamma   90.00
#
_symmetry.space_group_name_H-M   'P 1'
#
loop_
_entity.id
_entity.type
_entity.pdbx_description
1 polymer ?
#
loop_
_entity_poly.entity_id
_entity_poly.type
_entity_poly.pdbx_seq_one_letter_code
_entity_poly.pdbx_strand_id
1 'polypeptide(L)'
;MDMKLEMTPPLELQTVAHDFADYTKKKRHGHDKDVLDGNKIRQVAGCLPLDMKNRRVLLISSRKKRNAWVLPKGGWEVDETQQHAAQRETWEEAGIKGTITKQLGVFEERTKKKRKLKAHHWIFEMQINEVVKKYPERKKRERRWFTLKEALISQL
;
A
#
# COMPACT_ATOMS: atom_id res chain seq x y z
N MET A 1 41.31 -3.20 -20.00
CA MET A 1 39.93 -3.62 -20.37
C MET A 1 39.05 -3.25 -19.20
N ASP A 2 38.67 -1.98 -19.16
CA ASP A 2 37.98 -1.37 -18.03
C ASP A 2 36.48 -1.67 -18.10
N MET A 3 36.01 -2.50 -17.17
CA MET A 3 34.59 -2.73 -16.93
C MET A 3 34.02 -1.47 -16.25
N LYS A 4 33.38 -0.61 -17.03
CA LYS A 4 32.53 0.47 -16.50
C LYS A 4 31.39 -0.17 -15.71
N LEU A 5 31.39 0.00 -14.39
CA LEU A 5 30.20 -0.14 -13.57
C LEU A 5 29.18 0.88 -14.10
N GLU A 6 28.10 0.40 -14.72
CA GLU A 6 26.93 1.24 -14.95
C GLU A 6 26.28 1.51 -13.60
N MET A 7 26.59 2.69 -13.07
CA MET A 7 25.84 3.29 -11.98
C MET A 7 24.43 3.54 -12.50
N THR A 8 23.46 2.77 -12.02
CA THR A 8 22.04 3.10 -12.15
C THR A 8 21.86 4.57 -11.76
N PRO A 9 21.27 5.40 -12.64
CA PRO A 9 21.10 6.81 -12.33
C PRO A 9 20.29 6.97 -11.03
N PRO A 10 20.58 8.00 -10.21
CA PRO A 10 19.78 8.28 -9.03
C PRO A 10 18.32 8.40 -9.44
N LEU A 11 17.40 7.78 -8.68
CA LEU A 11 15.98 8.05 -8.84
C LEU A 11 15.77 9.56 -8.62
N GLU A 12 15.67 10.32 -9.70
CA GLU A 12 15.12 11.66 -9.62
C GLU A 12 13.73 11.53 -8.99
N LEU A 13 13.50 12.34 -7.95
CA LEU A 13 12.20 12.60 -7.35
C LEU A 13 11.30 13.26 -8.40
N GLN A 14 10.87 12.49 -9.40
CA GLN A 14 9.69 12.83 -10.18
C GLN A 14 8.51 12.67 -9.24
N THR A 15 8.17 13.75 -8.57
CA THR A 15 6.87 13.97 -7.94
C THR A 15 5.83 14.11 -9.06
N VAL A 16 5.63 13.02 -9.80
CA VAL A 16 4.47 12.87 -10.65
C VAL A 16 3.28 12.75 -9.70
N ALA A 17 2.68 13.90 -9.40
CA ALA A 17 1.35 14.01 -8.86
C ALA A 17 0.40 13.30 -9.83
N HIS A 18 0.33 11.98 -9.72
CA HIS A 18 -0.71 11.19 -10.33
C HIS A 18 -1.96 11.49 -9.51
N ASP A 19 -2.66 12.54 -9.93
CA ASP A 19 -4.03 12.84 -9.56
C ASP A 19 -4.90 11.69 -10.07
N PHE A 20 -4.93 10.61 -9.30
CA PHE A 20 -5.86 9.52 -9.51
C PHE A 20 -7.26 10.03 -9.16
N ALA A 21 -7.96 10.56 -10.17
CA ALA A 21 -9.25 11.22 -10.00
C ALA A 21 -10.43 10.24 -9.88
N ASP A 22 -10.24 8.93 -10.11
CA ASP A 22 -11.35 7.97 -10.20
C ASP A 22 -11.61 7.19 -8.89
N TYR A 23 -12.05 7.92 -7.87
CA TYR A 23 -12.48 7.36 -6.59
C TYR A 23 -13.90 6.78 -6.66
N THR A 24 -14.04 5.61 -7.28
CA THR A 24 -15.37 4.97 -7.42
C THR A 24 -15.90 4.43 -6.09
N LYS A 25 -17.22 4.35 -5.94
CA LYS A 25 -17.85 3.72 -4.75
C LYS A 25 -17.85 2.18 -4.80
N LYS A 26 -17.47 1.57 -5.93
CA LYS A 26 -17.49 0.12 -6.11
C LYS A 26 -16.08 -0.42 -5.93
N LYS A 27 -15.98 -1.56 -5.23
CA LYS A 27 -14.74 -2.28 -5.08
C LYS A 27 -14.41 -3.08 -6.35
N ARG A 28 -13.13 -3.16 -6.74
CA ARG A 28 -12.66 -4.23 -7.63
C ARG A 28 -12.70 -5.61 -6.93
N HIS A 29 -13.05 -6.65 -7.68
CA HIS A 29 -13.21 -8.02 -7.17
C HIS A 29 -12.32 -8.98 -7.97
N GLY A 30 -11.68 -9.93 -7.27
CA GLY A 30 -10.96 -11.05 -7.88
C GLY A 30 -9.47 -11.03 -7.58
N HIS A 31 -8.86 -12.22 -7.55
CA HIS A 31 -7.40 -12.39 -7.52
C HIS A 31 -6.83 -12.76 -8.90
N ASP A 32 -7.71 -13.02 -9.87
CA ASP A 32 -7.36 -13.60 -11.17
C ASP A 32 -6.55 -12.65 -12.06
N LYS A 33 -6.56 -11.36 -11.73
CA LYS A 33 -5.83 -10.31 -12.42
C LYS A 33 -4.58 -9.84 -11.67
N ASP A 34 -4.27 -10.45 -10.53
CA ASP A 34 -3.10 -10.06 -9.74
C ASP A 34 -1.80 -10.32 -10.53
N VAL A 35 -0.91 -9.33 -10.55
CA VAL A 35 0.43 -9.46 -11.12
C VAL A 35 1.22 -10.50 -10.32
N LEU A 36 1.93 -11.37 -11.05
CA LEU A 36 2.87 -12.35 -10.50
C LEU A 36 4.28 -12.06 -11.05
N ASP A 37 5.31 -12.26 -10.23
CA ASP A 37 6.70 -12.22 -10.72
C ASP A 37 7.11 -13.51 -11.45
N GLY A 38 8.36 -13.57 -11.94
CA GLY A 38 8.89 -14.75 -12.64
C GLY A 38 8.87 -16.05 -11.83
N ASN A 39 8.78 -15.97 -10.49
CA ASN A 39 8.67 -17.10 -9.58
C ASN A 39 7.22 -17.40 -9.18
N LYS A 40 6.23 -16.80 -9.87
CA LYS A 40 4.80 -16.88 -9.57
C LYS A 40 4.46 -16.34 -8.18
N ILE A 41 5.23 -15.37 -7.68
CA ILE A 41 4.96 -14.71 -6.39
C ILE A 41 4.03 -13.52 -6.63
N ARG A 42 2.96 -13.47 -5.82
CA ARG A 42 1.94 -12.42 -5.90
C ARG A 42 2.51 -11.05 -5.59
N GLN A 43 2.15 -10.05 -6.38
CA GLN A 43 2.48 -8.67 -6.11
C GLN A 43 1.32 -7.94 -5.43
N VAL A 44 1.63 -7.20 -4.37
CA VAL A 44 0.67 -6.45 -3.54
C VAL A 44 1.17 -5.01 -3.44
N ALA A 45 0.27 -4.05 -3.52
CA ALA A 45 0.60 -2.65 -3.35
C ALA A 45 -0.24 -2.01 -2.22
N GLY A 46 0.34 -1.05 -1.52
CA GLY A 46 -0.34 -0.34 -0.43
C GLY A 46 0.35 0.95 -0.02
N CYS A 47 -0.34 1.74 0.80
CA CYS A 47 0.19 3.01 1.28
C CYS A 47 0.38 3.00 2.80
N LEU A 48 1.32 3.83 3.25
CA LEU A 48 1.38 4.40 4.60
C LEU A 48 0.72 5.79 4.54
N PRO A 49 -0.56 5.93 4.96
CA PRO A 49 -1.24 7.22 4.91
C PRO A 49 -0.81 8.08 6.09
N LEU A 50 -0.19 9.23 5.81
CA LEU A 50 0.37 10.17 6.76
C LEU A 50 -0.45 11.46 6.83
N ASP A 51 -0.90 11.81 8.04
CA ASP A 51 -1.30 13.16 8.39
C ASP A 51 -0.05 13.93 8.83
N MET A 52 0.47 14.74 7.91
CA MET A 52 1.70 15.52 8.12
C MET A 52 1.56 16.56 9.22
N LYS A 53 0.35 17.11 9.41
CA LYS A 53 0.08 18.16 10.41
C LYS A 53 0.11 17.59 11.83
N ASN A 54 -0.55 16.46 12.04
CA ASN A 54 -0.66 15.85 13.36
C ASN A 54 0.39 14.75 13.62
N ARG A 55 1.24 14.44 12.64
CA ARG A 55 2.26 13.38 12.68
C ARG A 55 1.66 12.02 13.05
N ARG A 56 0.51 11.72 12.45
CA ARG A 56 -0.24 10.47 12.68
C ARG A 56 -0.37 9.68 11.40
N VAL A 57 -0.57 8.38 11.55
CA VAL A 57 -0.82 7.45 10.47
C VAL A 57 -2.17 6.80 10.66
N LEU A 58 -2.88 6.53 9.57
CA LEU A 58 -4.15 5.82 9.64
C LEU A 58 -3.97 4.36 9.22
N LEU A 59 -4.28 3.44 10.12
CA LEU A 59 -4.27 2.00 9.88
C LEU A 59 -5.68 1.43 9.86
N ILE A 60 -5.82 0.24 9.30
CA ILE A 60 -7.07 -0.51 9.26
C ILE A 60 -6.97 -1.83 10.02
N SER A 61 -8.10 -2.33 10.53
CA SER A 61 -8.12 -3.64 11.20
C SER A 61 -7.82 -4.79 10.22
N SER A 62 -7.08 -5.80 10.68
CA SER A 62 -6.77 -6.98 9.89
C SER A 62 -7.94 -7.95 9.83
N ARG A 63 -8.26 -8.43 8.62
CA ARG A 63 -9.24 -9.53 8.44
C ARG A 63 -8.71 -10.91 8.85
N LYS A 64 -7.39 -11.09 8.91
CA LYS A 64 -6.76 -12.40 9.15
C LYS A 64 -6.29 -12.59 10.59
N LYS A 65 -6.01 -11.50 11.29
CA LYS A 65 -5.50 -11.51 12.67
C LYS A 65 -6.39 -10.59 13.49
N ARG A 66 -7.13 -11.15 14.44
CA ARG A 66 -7.91 -10.36 15.40
C ARG A 66 -6.99 -9.41 16.16
N ASN A 67 -7.47 -8.19 16.43
CA ASN A 67 -6.74 -7.13 17.16
C ASN A 67 -5.43 -6.64 16.50
N ALA A 68 -5.13 -7.04 15.26
CA ALA A 68 -3.99 -6.51 14.53
C ALA A 68 -4.42 -5.35 13.61
N TRP A 69 -3.58 -4.33 13.52
CA TRP A 69 -3.72 -3.22 12.59
C TRP A 69 -2.76 -3.41 11.43
N VAL A 70 -3.13 -2.98 10.24
CA VAL A 70 -2.29 -3.13 9.04
C VAL A 70 -2.43 -1.89 8.16
N LEU A 71 -1.45 -1.71 7.27
CA LEU A 71 -1.57 -0.77 6.16
C LEU A 71 -2.70 -1.20 5.22
N PRO A 72 -3.47 -0.24 4.66
CA PRO A 72 -4.38 -0.55 3.57
C PRO A 72 -3.58 -0.99 2.34
N LYS A 73 -3.95 -2.14 1.79
CA LYS A 73 -3.20 -2.77 0.70
C LYS A 73 -3.97 -3.92 0.07
N GLY A 74 -3.70 -4.18 -1.20
CA GLY A 74 -4.29 -5.30 -1.92
C GLY A 74 -3.54 -5.66 -3.19
N GLY A 75 -4.18 -6.47 -4.02
CA GLY A 75 -3.55 -7.00 -5.23
C GLY A 75 -3.20 -5.86 -6.19
N TRP A 76 -1.99 -5.90 -6.74
CA TRP A 76 -1.66 -5.08 -7.90
C TRP A 76 -2.18 -5.80 -9.15
N GLU A 77 -3.10 -5.19 -9.89
CA GLU A 77 -3.67 -5.78 -11.10
C GLU A 77 -2.88 -5.41 -12.37
N VAL A 78 -2.97 -6.22 -13.42
CA VAL A 78 -2.22 -6.05 -14.69
C VAL A 78 -2.56 -4.77 -15.47
N ASP A 79 -3.67 -4.11 -15.17
CA ASP A 79 -4.17 -2.92 -15.89
C ASP A 79 -3.84 -1.59 -15.19
N GLU A 80 -2.97 -1.62 -14.19
CA GLU A 80 -2.59 -0.45 -13.40
C GLU A 80 -1.10 -0.48 -13.02
N THR A 81 -0.56 0.63 -12.50
CA THR A 81 0.79 0.69 -11.92
C THR A 81 0.75 0.31 -10.43
N GLN A 82 1.90 0.00 -9.82
CA GLN A 82 1.96 -0.26 -8.38
C GLN A 82 1.43 0.94 -7.56
N GLN A 83 1.72 2.17 -7.99
CA GLN A 83 1.24 3.40 -7.35
C GLN A 83 -0.29 3.52 -7.45
N HIS A 84 -0.86 3.29 -8.63
CA HIS A 84 -2.31 3.31 -8.83
C HIS A 84 -3.01 2.23 -8.00
N ALA A 85 -2.44 1.01 -7.96
CA ALA A 85 -2.93 -0.07 -7.11
C ALA A 85 -2.92 0.33 -5.62
N ALA A 86 -1.82 0.92 -5.15
CA ALA A 86 -1.69 1.39 -3.77
C ALA A 86 -2.71 2.49 -3.43
N GLN A 87 -2.92 3.46 -4.33
CA GLN A 87 -3.93 4.52 -4.19
C GLN A 87 -5.36 3.94 -4.15
N ARG A 88 -5.69 3.06 -5.10
CA ARG A 88 -6.99 2.38 -5.20
C ARG A 88 -7.31 1.59 -3.93
N GLU A 89 -6.38 0.75 -3.48
CA GLU A 89 -6.59 -0.07 -2.26
C GLU A 89 -6.71 0.80 -1.01
N THR A 90 -5.94 1.88 -0.92
CA THR A 90 -6.04 2.85 0.17
C THR A 90 -7.39 3.56 0.20
N TRP A 91 -7.93 3.89 -0.96
CA TRP A 91 -9.30 4.39 -1.09
C TRP A 91 -10.35 3.34 -0.72
N GLU A 92 -10.27 2.14 -1.29
CA GLU A 92 -11.27 1.09 -1.10
C GLU A 92 -11.33 0.62 0.35
N GLU A 93 -10.18 0.33 0.96
CA GLU A 93 -10.09 -0.24 2.31
C GLU A 93 -10.17 0.81 3.43
N ALA A 94 -9.63 2.02 3.21
CA ALA A 94 -9.53 3.05 4.25
C ALA A 94 -10.29 4.35 3.94
N GLY A 95 -10.83 4.53 2.74
CA GLY A 95 -11.53 5.75 2.35
C GLY A 95 -10.65 6.99 2.39
N ILE A 96 -9.35 6.84 2.10
CA ILE A 96 -8.39 7.93 2.08
C ILE A 96 -8.15 8.35 0.64
N LYS A 97 -8.16 9.66 0.41
CA LYS A 97 -7.64 10.29 -0.81
C LYS A 97 -6.37 11.02 -0.45
N GLY A 98 -5.35 10.87 -1.28
CA GLY A 98 -4.03 11.35 -0.96
C GLY A 98 -3.07 11.32 -2.14
N THR A 99 -1.99 12.06 -2.01
CA THR A 99 -0.89 12.10 -2.98
C THR A 99 0.22 11.16 -2.52
N ILE A 100 0.65 10.25 -3.38
CA ILE A 100 1.86 9.45 -3.14
C ILE A 100 3.08 10.36 -3.26
N THR A 101 3.96 10.35 -2.26
CA THR A 101 5.15 11.21 -2.22
C THR A 101 6.42 10.46 -2.60
N LYS A 102 6.55 9.19 -2.18
CA LYS A 102 7.72 8.33 -2.49
C LYS A 102 7.42 6.85 -2.24
N GLN A 103 8.25 5.99 -2.81
CA GLN A 103 8.29 4.57 -2.45
C GLN A 103 9.11 4.38 -1.17
N LEU A 104 8.57 3.63 -0.21
CA LEU A 104 9.25 3.28 1.04
C LEU A 104 10.06 1.99 0.92
N GLY A 105 9.61 1.06 0.07
CA GLY A 105 10.35 -0.16 -0.22
C GLY A 105 9.46 -1.29 -0.73
N VAL A 106 10.09 -2.45 -0.93
CA VAL A 106 9.41 -3.72 -1.26
C VAL A 106 9.69 -4.71 -0.14
N PHE A 107 8.63 -5.24 0.47
CA PHE A 107 8.72 -6.12 1.64
C PHE A 107 8.19 -7.52 1.34
N GLU A 108 8.89 -8.55 1.79
CA GLU A 108 8.49 -9.93 1.58
C GLU A 108 7.48 -10.41 2.64
N GLU A 109 6.33 -10.96 2.21
CA GLU A 109 5.48 -11.78 3.08
C GLU A 109 5.86 -13.24 2.94
N ARG A 110 6.19 -13.88 4.06
CA ARG A 110 6.55 -15.30 4.12
C ARG A 110 5.56 -16.09 4.97
N THR A 111 5.35 -17.34 4.60
CA THR A 111 4.52 -18.28 5.37
C THR A 111 5.16 -18.63 6.71
N LYS A 112 4.36 -18.81 7.77
CA LYS A 112 4.87 -19.18 9.11
C LYS A 112 5.56 -20.56 9.14
N LYS A 113 4.98 -21.57 8.49
CA LYS A 113 5.40 -22.97 8.63
C LYS A 113 6.69 -23.32 7.89
N LYS A 114 6.90 -22.76 6.69
CA LYS A 114 8.02 -23.14 5.80
C LYS A 114 8.85 -21.94 5.32
N ARG A 115 8.59 -20.73 5.81
CA ARG A 115 9.20 -19.46 5.34
C ARG A 115 9.15 -19.25 3.81
N LYS A 116 8.27 -19.97 3.11
CA LYS A 116 8.04 -19.82 1.68
C LYS A 116 7.55 -18.40 1.40
N LEU A 117 8.20 -17.74 0.46
CA LEU A 117 7.81 -16.44 -0.05
C LEU A 117 6.41 -16.53 -0.67
N LYS A 118 5.54 -15.59 -0.30
CA LYS A 118 4.12 -15.60 -0.64
C LYS A 118 3.72 -14.36 -1.43
N ALA A 119 4.27 -13.20 -1.09
CA ALA A 119 4.01 -11.97 -1.81
C ALA A 119 5.15 -10.96 -1.63
N HIS A 120 5.30 -10.07 -2.62
CA HIS A 120 6.05 -8.82 -2.48
C HIS A 120 5.07 -7.67 -2.24
N HIS A 121 5.32 -6.87 -1.21
CA HIS A 121 4.50 -5.73 -0.81
C HIS A 121 5.24 -4.45 -1.18
N TRP A 122 4.78 -3.79 -2.24
CA TRP A 122 5.23 -2.48 -2.67
C TRP A 122 4.55 -1.42 -1.82
N ILE A 123 5.31 -0.75 -0.95
CA ILE A 123 4.76 0.20 0.02
C ILE A 123 5.20 1.62 -0.35
N PHE A 124 4.21 2.51 -0.40
CA PHE A 124 4.38 3.91 -0.73
C PHE A 124 3.99 4.80 0.44
N GLU A 125 4.67 5.92 0.61
CA GLU A 125 4.22 6.99 1.48
C GLU A 125 3.11 7.78 0.78
N MET A 126 2.01 8.03 1.48
CA MET A 126 0.90 8.85 0.98
C MET A 126 0.61 9.97 1.96
N GLN A 127 0.70 11.20 1.49
CA GLN A 127 0.17 12.34 2.23
C GLN A 127 -1.36 12.34 2.13
N ILE A 128 -2.04 12.40 3.27
CA ILE A 128 -3.51 12.43 3.31
C ILE A 128 -4.00 13.82 2.91
N ASN A 129 -4.87 13.88 1.90
CA ASN A 129 -5.60 15.08 1.50
C ASN A 129 -7.04 15.06 2.06
N GLU A 130 -7.71 13.91 2.05
CA GLU A 130 -9.09 13.77 2.52
C GLU A 130 -9.32 12.40 3.20
N VAL A 131 -10.07 12.40 4.31
CA VAL A 131 -10.57 11.18 4.96
C VAL A 131 -12.08 11.09 4.80
N VAL A 132 -12.51 10.20 3.92
CA VAL A 132 -13.91 10.14 3.48
C VAL A 132 -14.74 9.25 4.41
N LYS A 133 -16.00 9.67 4.66
CA LYS A 133 -16.96 8.96 5.52
C LYS A 133 -17.74 7.86 4.80
N LYS A 134 -17.88 7.90 3.48
CA LYS A 134 -18.56 6.88 2.66
C LYS A 134 -17.60 6.37 1.59
N TYR A 135 -17.16 5.12 1.73
CA TYR A 135 -16.16 4.49 0.87
C TYR A 135 -16.45 2.97 0.75
N PRO A 136 -15.87 2.27 -0.24
CA PRO A 136 -16.27 0.91 -0.62
C PRO A 136 -16.29 -0.12 0.52
N GLU A 137 -15.25 -0.20 1.35
CA GLU A 137 -15.14 -1.21 2.40
C GLU A 137 -15.46 -0.73 3.82
N ARG A 138 -16.17 0.40 3.98
CA ARG A 138 -16.40 1.01 5.30
C ARG A 138 -16.97 0.10 6.38
N LYS A 139 -17.77 -0.90 5.99
CA LYS A 139 -18.40 -1.83 6.93
C LYS A 139 -17.56 -3.10 7.19
N LYS A 140 -16.41 -3.26 6.52
CA LYS A 140 -15.58 -4.47 6.59
C LYS A 140 -14.35 -4.32 7.48
N ARG A 141 -13.91 -3.08 7.69
CA ARG A 141 -12.65 -2.73 8.37
C ARG A 141 -12.91 -1.56 9.29
N GLU A 142 -12.29 -1.59 10.46
CA GLU A 142 -12.20 -0.42 11.34
C GLU A 142 -11.00 0.42 10.94
N ARG A 143 -11.05 1.73 11.21
CA ARG A 143 -9.94 2.67 11.01
C ARG A 143 -9.53 3.24 12.35
N ARG A 144 -8.23 3.41 12.56
CA ARG A 144 -7.71 4.09 13.75
C ARG A 144 -6.45 4.89 13.42
N TRP A 145 -6.34 6.03 14.08
CA TRP A 145 -5.15 6.86 14.05
C TRP A 145 -4.12 6.37 15.04
N PHE A 146 -2.86 6.39 14.62
CA PHE A 146 -1.70 6.01 15.42
C PHE A 146 -0.63 7.08 15.29
N THR A 147 0.13 7.33 16.35
CA THR A 147 1.48 7.87 16.22
C THR A 147 2.39 6.82 15.57
N LEU A 148 3.53 7.25 14.99
CA LEU A 148 4.51 6.30 14.45
C LEU A 148 5.00 5.30 15.50
N LYS A 149 5.16 5.74 16.76
CA LYS A 149 5.59 4.89 17.87
C LYS A 149 4.55 3.81 18.19
N GLU A 150 3.27 4.19 18.30
CA GLU A 150 2.19 3.21 18.53
C GLU A 150 2.04 2.26 17.35
N ALA A 151 2.19 2.76 16.11
CA ALA A 151 2.11 1.94 14.91
C ALA A 151 3.19 0.84 14.92
N LEU A 152 4.44 1.18 15.24
CA LEU A 152 5.54 0.22 15.35
C LEU A 152 5.26 -0.90 16.36
N ILE A 153 4.69 -0.56 17.52
CA ILE A 153 4.35 -1.53 18.57
C ILE A 153 3.17 -2.41 18.13
N SER A 154 2.19 -1.84 17.43
CA SER A 154 0.97 -2.54 16.99
C SER A 154 1.16 -3.57 15.87
N GLN A 155 2.33 -3.57 15.21
CA GLN A 155 2.68 -4.54 14.15
C GLN A 155 3.38 -5.82 14.68
N LEU A 156 3.72 -5.86 15.97
CA LEU A 156 4.24 -7.05 16.67
C LEU A 156 3.08 -7.97 17.09
#